data_AF-A0A4Q2Z350-F1
#
_entry.id   AF-A0A4Q2Z350-F1
#
_cell.length_a   1.000
_cell.length_b   1.000
_cell.length_c   1.000
_cell.angle_alpha   90.00
_cell.angle_beta   90.00
_cell.angle_gamma   90.00
#
_symmetry.space_group_name_H-M   'P 1'
#
loop_
_entity.id
_entity.type
_entity.pdbx_description
1 polymer ?
#
loop_
_entity_poly.entity_id
_entity_poly.type
_entity_poly.pdbx_seq_one_letter_code
_entity_poly.pdbx_strand_id
1 'polypeptide(L)'
;MFQKALLSIGSLALAATACAQEPSIERLDPALDALLDPKAPIDKLAEGYDWSEGPVWYPETGELLFSDVPKNVIHAWKSGTSARVFMQPSGYTGVADYGAEPGSNGLAVDNDGNLLFCEHGDRRISRLSKNGGKMTVADRFEGKRFNSPNDIAVHPDGTLFFTDPIYGLPKRENDPTRELDFCGVFRIATDGKVTLLTKEIERPNGVALSADGKTLYVANSHG
;
A
#
# COMPACT_ATOMS: atom_id res chain seq x y z
N MET A 1 61.60 -1.53 38.90
CA MET A 1 60.89 -1.00 37.72
C MET A 1 60.36 -2.21 36.96
N PHE A 2 59.14 -2.67 37.25
CA PHE A 2 58.57 -3.90 36.68
C PHE A 2 57.60 -3.54 35.56
N GLN A 3 57.87 -4.03 34.35
CA GLN A 3 57.11 -3.78 33.14
C GLN A 3 56.04 -4.87 32.99
N LYS A 4 54.75 -4.50 33.08
CA LYS A 4 53.62 -5.41 32.82
C LYS A 4 53.42 -5.51 31.31
N ALA A 5 53.51 -6.72 30.76
CA ALA A 5 53.07 -7.04 29.41
C ALA A 5 51.54 -7.21 29.41
N LEU A 6 50.84 -6.46 28.56
CA LEU A 6 49.43 -6.71 28.23
C LEU A 6 49.37 -7.66 27.03
N LEU A 7 48.79 -8.85 27.21
CA LEU A 7 48.34 -9.70 26.12
C LEU A 7 46.98 -9.17 25.62
N SER A 8 46.92 -8.79 24.34
CA SER A 8 45.66 -8.52 23.64
C SER A 8 45.09 -9.83 23.10
N ILE A 9 43.94 -10.25 23.61
CA ILE A 9 43.16 -11.36 23.06
C ILE A 9 42.28 -10.78 21.95
N GLY A 10 42.61 -11.08 20.69
CA GLY A 10 41.77 -10.72 19.55
C GLY A 10 40.55 -11.62 19.47
N SER A 11 39.36 -11.04 19.61
CA SER A 11 38.09 -11.73 19.34
C SER A 11 37.87 -11.81 17.83
N LEU A 12 37.94 -13.01 17.25
CA LEU A 12 37.46 -13.26 15.89
C LEU A 12 35.93 -13.29 15.92
N ALA A 13 35.28 -12.27 15.38
CA ALA A 13 33.85 -12.33 15.09
C ALA A 13 33.66 -13.06 13.76
N LEU A 14 33.09 -14.27 13.79
CA LEU A 14 32.52 -14.89 12.58
C LEU A 14 31.26 -14.12 12.21
N ALA A 15 31.33 -13.33 11.14
CA ALA A 15 30.13 -12.81 10.49
C ALA A 15 29.43 -13.98 9.80
N ALA A 16 28.28 -14.40 10.33
CA ALA A 16 27.36 -15.26 9.60
C ALA A 16 26.76 -14.42 8.45
N THR A 17 27.26 -14.62 7.24
CA THR A 17 26.59 -14.13 6.03
C THR A 17 25.28 -14.89 5.90
N ALA A 18 24.17 -14.24 6.27
CA ALA A 18 22.86 -14.70 5.83
C ALA A 18 22.89 -14.70 4.29
N CYS A 19 22.84 -15.88 3.68
CA CYS A 19 22.71 -16.00 2.25
C CYS A 19 21.30 -15.50 1.90
N ALA A 20 21.18 -14.32 1.31
CA ALA A 20 19.91 -13.84 0.80
C ALA A 20 19.45 -14.86 -0.25
N GLN A 21 18.36 -15.57 0.04
CA GLN A 21 17.78 -16.51 -0.91
C GLN A 21 17.36 -15.73 -2.15
N GLU A 22 17.84 -16.15 -3.33
CA GLU A 22 17.38 -15.53 -4.57
C GLU A 22 15.86 -15.71 -4.69
N PRO A 23 15.15 -14.68 -5.18
CA PRO A 23 13.70 -14.77 -5.35
C PRO A 23 13.38 -15.95 -6.28
N SER A 24 12.42 -16.76 -5.88
CA SER A 24 12.01 -17.95 -6.63
C SER A 24 10.49 -18.09 -6.61
N ILE A 25 9.97 -18.79 -7.62
CA ILE A 25 8.53 -19.06 -7.77
C ILE A 25 8.29 -20.51 -7.37
N GLU A 26 7.64 -20.72 -6.23
CA GLU A 26 7.12 -22.03 -5.86
C GLU A 26 5.90 -22.36 -6.75
N ARG A 27 5.95 -23.50 -7.44
CA ARG A 27 4.90 -23.93 -8.36
C ARG A 27 4.15 -25.11 -7.78
N LEU A 28 2.94 -24.85 -7.26
CA LEU A 28 2.10 -25.87 -6.63
C LEU A 28 1.19 -26.61 -7.62
N ASP A 29 0.92 -26.04 -8.80
CA ASP A 29 0.05 -26.61 -9.84
C ASP A 29 0.67 -26.38 -11.24
N PRO A 30 0.80 -27.41 -12.11
CA PRO A 30 1.29 -27.27 -13.48
C PRO A 30 0.49 -26.30 -14.36
N ALA A 31 -0.77 -26.00 -14.02
CA ALA A 31 -1.58 -25.02 -14.75
C ALA A 31 -0.97 -23.61 -14.77
N LEU A 32 -0.09 -23.28 -13.80
CA LEU A 32 0.64 -22.01 -13.78
C LEU A 32 1.56 -21.84 -15.00
N ASP A 33 2.06 -22.92 -15.59
CA ASP A 33 2.95 -22.88 -16.75
C ASP A 33 2.24 -22.36 -18.02
N ALA A 34 0.90 -22.39 -18.04
CA ALA A 34 0.11 -21.76 -19.10
C ALA A 34 0.01 -20.22 -18.95
N LEU A 35 0.31 -19.68 -17.77
CA LEU A 35 0.23 -18.25 -17.45
C LEU A 35 1.61 -17.59 -17.33
N LEU A 36 2.61 -18.34 -16.86
CA LEU A 36 3.94 -17.83 -16.56
C LEU A 36 5.01 -18.82 -17.01
N ASP A 37 5.86 -18.37 -17.95
CA ASP A 37 7.01 -19.14 -18.43
C ASP A 37 7.82 -19.68 -17.24
N PRO A 38 8.06 -21.00 -17.14
CA PRO A 38 8.90 -21.60 -16.11
C PRO A 38 10.29 -20.98 -15.96
N LYS A 39 10.79 -20.32 -17.02
CA LYS A 39 12.10 -19.67 -17.08
C LYS A 39 12.04 -18.16 -16.94
N ALA A 40 10.85 -17.58 -16.71
CA ALA A 40 10.73 -16.14 -16.50
C ALA A 40 11.60 -15.71 -15.30
N PRO A 41 12.52 -14.75 -15.46
CA PRO A 41 13.31 -14.24 -14.35
C PRO A 41 12.44 -13.39 -13.42
N ILE A 42 12.84 -13.28 -12.15
CA ILE A 42 12.34 -12.25 -11.24
C ILE A 42 13.34 -11.11 -11.26
N ASP A 43 12.97 -10.00 -11.89
CA ASP A 43 13.79 -8.81 -11.98
C ASP A 43 13.48 -7.83 -10.84
N LYS A 44 14.53 -7.37 -10.14
CA LYS A 44 14.40 -6.28 -9.18
C LYS A 44 14.37 -4.95 -9.94
N LEU A 45 13.19 -4.35 -10.02
CA LEU A 45 12.98 -3.11 -10.78
C LEU A 45 13.55 -1.87 -10.08
N ALA A 46 13.48 -1.83 -8.75
CA ALA A 46 13.98 -0.74 -7.91
C ALA A 46 14.19 -1.21 -6.46
N GLU A 47 14.96 -0.44 -5.68
CA GLU A 47 15.22 -0.70 -4.25
C GLU A 47 15.49 0.61 -3.49
N GLY A 48 15.61 0.53 -2.16
CA GLY A 48 15.91 1.69 -1.30
C GLY A 48 14.67 2.39 -0.73
N TYR A 49 13.53 1.73 -0.75
CA TYR A 49 12.28 2.20 -0.13
C TYR A 49 12.13 1.65 1.28
N ASP A 50 11.47 2.40 2.16
CA ASP A 50 11.21 1.91 3.52
C ASP A 50 10.16 0.80 3.48
N TRP A 51 9.05 1.04 2.77
CA TRP A 51 8.01 0.03 2.57
C TRP A 51 7.19 0.36 1.31
N SER A 52 7.45 -0.40 0.24
CA SER A 52 6.74 -0.28 -1.04
C SER A 52 5.38 -0.98 -1.00
N GLU A 53 4.32 -0.27 -1.37
CA GLU A 53 2.93 -0.75 -1.34
C GLU A 53 2.11 -0.25 -2.54
N GLY A 54 0.91 -0.82 -2.71
CA GLY A 54 -0.11 -0.33 -3.63
C GLY A 54 0.35 -0.13 -5.08
N PRO A 55 1.02 -1.11 -5.73
CA PRO A 55 1.47 -0.97 -7.10
C PRO A 55 0.28 -0.85 -8.07
N VAL A 56 0.33 0.11 -8.99
CA VAL A 56 -0.65 0.24 -10.08
C VAL A 56 0.01 0.63 -11.38
N TRP A 57 -0.39 -0.03 -12.47
CA TRP A 57 -0.01 0.41 -13.81
C TRP A 57 -0.83 1.66 -14.18
N TYR A 58 -0.15 2.77 -14.48
CA TYR A 58 -0.79 4.01 -14.91
C TYR A 58 -0.68 4.15 -16.44
N PRO A 59 -1.75 3.84 -17.21
CA PRO A 59 -1.66 3.73 -18.66
C PRO A 59 -1.35 5.05 -19.36
N GLU A 60 -1.73 6.17 -18.74
CA GLU A 60 -1.56 7.51 -19.30
C GLU A 60 -0.09 7.87 -19.51
N THR A 61 0.80 7.47 -18.60
CA THR A 61 2.24 7.69 -18.72
C THR A 61 3.02 6.44 -19.12
N GLY A 62 2.37 5.28 -19.04
CA GLY A 62 2.99 3.97 -19.25
C GLY A 62 4.03 3.68 -18.17
N GLU A 63 3.66 3.91 -16.92
CA GLU A 63 4.52 3.76 -15.74
C GLU A 63 3.85 2.86 -14.69
N LEU A 64 4.67 2.12 -13.95
CA LEU A 64 4.26 1.47 -12.71
C LEU A 64 4.40 2.48 -11.58
N LEU A 65 3.29 2.83 -10.93
CA LEU A 65 3.29 3.64 -9.72
C LEU A 65 3.26 2.73 -8.49
N PHE A 66 3.87 3.17 -7.40
CA PHE A 66 3.79 2.50 -6.09
C PHE A 66 4.08 3.50 -4.97
N SER A 67 3.50 3.26 -3.80
CA SER A 67 3.68 4.10 -2.62
C SER A 67 4.91 3.67 -1.81
N ASP A 68 5.66 4.61 -1.25
CA ASP A 68 6.54 4.40 -0.09
C ASP A 68 5.85 5.03 1.12
N VAL A 69 5.09 4.20 1.87
CA VAL A 69 4.11 4.67 2.86
C VAL A 69 4.77 5.49 3.98
N PRO A 70 5.88 5.03 4.59
CA PRO A 70 6.57 5.80 5.64
C PRO A 70 7.14 7.13 5.14
N LYS A 71 7.56 7.20 3.87
CA LYS A 71 8.16 8.41 3.29
C LYS A 71 7.13 9.44 2.82
N ASN A 72 5.84 9.08 2.77
CA ASN A 72 4.78 9.94 2.23
C ASN A 72 5.01 10.28 0.73
N VAL A 73 5.47 9.30 -0.05
CA VAL A 73 5.83 9.46 -1.47
C VAL A 73 5.13 8.42 -2.33
N ILE A 74 4.78 8.79 -3.56
CA ILE A 74 4.53 7.84 -4.65
C ILE A 74 5.70 7.93 -5.62
N HIS A 75 6.20 6.77 -6.04
CA HIS A 75 7.22 6.63 -7.06
C HIS A 75 6.61 6.15 -8.37
N ALA A 76 7.28 6.49 -9.48
CA ALA A 76 6.97 6.00 -10.82
C ALA A 76 8.20 5.29 -11.39
N TRP A 77 7.99 4.10 -11.93
CA TRP A 77 8.99 3.34 -12.67
C TRP A 77 8.53 3.10 -14.11
N LYS A 78 9.48 3.18 -15.05
CA LYS A 78 9.27 2.84 -16.45
C LYS A 78 10.39 1.93 -16.93
N SER A 79 10.07 1.04 -17.85
CA SER A 79 11.07 0.16 -18.46
C SER A 79 12.24 0.97 -19.03
N GLY A 80 13.46 0.58 -18.67
CA GLY A 80 14.70 1.24 -19.10
C GLY A 80 15.10 2.48 -18.29
N THR A 81 14.38 2.82 -17.22
CA THR A 81 14.72 3.96 -16.34
C THR A 81 14.86 3.53 -14.89
N SER A 82 15.51 4.37 -14.09
CA SER A 82 15.37 4.31 -12.63
C SER A 82 13.98 4.83 -12.23
N ALA A 83 13.49 4.36 -11.08
CA ALA A 83 12.28 4.93 -10.48
C ALA A 83 12.53 6.38 -10.04
N ARG A 84 11.50 7.23 -10.15
CA ARG A 84 11.52 8.65 -9.77
C ARG A 84 10.37 8.97 -8.83
N VAL A 85 10.46 10.11 -8.13
CA VAL A 85 9.31 10.64 -7.41
C VAL A 85 8.22 11.05 -8.41
N PHE A 86 7.00 10.60 -8.13
CA PHE A 86 5.79 10.99 -8.85
C PHE A 86 5.03 12.07 -8.07
N MET A 87 4.80 11.85 -6.78
CA MET A 87 4.05 12.78 -5.93
C MET A 87 4.54 12.75 -4.47
N GLN A 88 4.66 13.93 -3.87
CA GLN A 88 4.93 14.12 -2.44
C GLN A 88 4.33 15.48 -2.00
N PRO A 89 3.51 15.53 -0.94
CA PRO A 89 3.04 14.42 -0.11
C PRO A 89 2.03 13.52 -0.84
N SER A 90 2.04 12.21 -0.53
CA SER A 90 1.11 11.24 -1.12
C SER A 90 -0.15 10.98 -0.29
N GLY A 91 -0.03 11.03 1.04
CA GLY A 91 -1.10 10.94 2.03
C GLY A 91 -1.18 12.22 2.85
N TYR A 92 -0.58 12.23 4.05
CA TYR A 92 -0.69 13.32 5.02
C TYR A 92 -0.25 14.67 4.46
N THR A 93 -1.14 15.66 4.54
CA THR A 93 -0.87 17.03 4.05
C THR A 93 -0.62 18.05 5.16
N GLY A 94 -0.70 17.63 6.43
CA GLY A 94 -0.39 18.49 7.56
C GLY A 94 1.10 18.77 7.73
N VAL A 95 1.41 19.69 8.66
CA VAL A 95 2.78 20.21 8.86
C VAL A 95 3.52 19.58 10.03
N ALA A 96 2.83 18.79 10.86
CA ALA A 96 3.41 18.11 12.02
C ALA A 96 3.80 16.67 11.66
N ASP A 97 4.57 16.02 12.53
CA ASP A 97 4.71 14.58 12.45
C ASP A 97 3.35 13.91 12.64
N TYR A 98 3.00 12.99 11.75
CA TYR A 98 1.75 12.25 11.82
C TYR A 98 1.94 10.93 12.56
N GLY A 99 2.89 10.11 12.11
CA GLY A 99 3.14 8.77 12.63
C GLY A 99 3.99 7.96 11.64
N ALA A 100 4.06 6.64 11.86
CA ALA A 100 4.94 5.75 11.09
C ALA A 100 4.54 5.55 9.61
N GLU A 101 3.27 5.73 9.28
CA GLU A 101 2.71 5.41 7.96
C GLU A 101 1.87 6.59 7.40
N PRO A 102 2.45 7.78 7.18
CA PRO A 102 1.70 8.98 6.79
C PRO A 102 1.23 8.98 5.33
N GLY A 103 1.85 8.17 4.45
CA GLY A 103 1.64 8.21 3.00
C GLY A 103 0.31 7.66 2.50
N SER A 104 0.18 7.64 1.19
CA SER A 104 -0.76 6.74 0.52
C SER A 104 -0.30 5.29 0.69
N ASN A 105 -1.24 4.35 0.66
CA ASN A 105 -0.98 2.93 0.57
C ASN A 105 -1.45 2.43 -0.81
N GLY A 106 -2.60 1.75 -0.88
CA GLY A 106 -3.22 1.28 -2.11
C GLY A 106 -3.46 2.40 -3.13
N LEU A 107 -3.18 2.09 -4.39
CA LEU A 107 -3.43 2.93 -5.55
C LEU A 107 -4.28 2.16 -6.54
N ALA A 108 -5.16 2.86 -7.25
CA ALA A 108 -5.93 2.29 -8.36
C ALA A 108 -6.13 3.33 -9.46
N VAL A 109 -6.55 2.91 -10.64
CA VAL A 109 -6.95 3.80 -11.73
C VAL A 109 -8.43 3.60 -11.98
N ASP A 110 -9.21 4.68 -11.95
CA ASP A 110 -10.64 4.61 -12.26
C ASP A 110 -10.91 4.48 -13.77
N ASN A 111 -12.16 4.23 -14.15
CA ASN A 111 -12.55 4.02 -15.55
C ASN A 111 -12.33 5.26 -16.43
N ASP A 112 -12.24 6.45 -15.83
CA ASP A 112 -11.93 7.69 -16.53
C ASP A 112 -10.42 7.93 -16.65
N GLY A 113 -9.60 7.07 -16.03
CA GLY A 113 -8.15 7.14 -16.01
C GLY A 113 -7.59 8.09 -14.97
N ASN A 114 -8.35 8.46 -13.94
CA ASN A 114 -7.83 9.20 -12.80
C ASN A 114 -7.13 8.24 -11.83
N LEU A 115 -6.07 8.72 -11.17
CA LEU A 115 -5.39 7.97 -10.12
C LEU A 115 -6.15 8.11 -8.80
N LEU A 116 -6.48 7.00 -8.16
CA LEU A 116 -7.11 6.91 -6.85
C LEU A 116 -6.08 6.59 -5.77
N PHE A 117 -6.31 7.08 -4.56
CA PHE A 117 -5.40 6.92 -3.42
C PHE A 117 -6.17 6.48 -2.18
N CYS A 118 -5.64 5.48 -1.50
CA CYS A 118 -5.91 5.19 -0.11
C CYS A 118 -4.93 5.99 0.76
N GLU A 119 -5.38 7.08 1.38
CA GLU A 119 -4.50 7.95 2.18
C GLU A 119 -4.61 7.63 3.67
N HIS A 120 -3.53 7.11 4.26
CA HIS A 120 -3.46 6.89 5.70
C HIS A 120 -3.54 8.24 6.45
N GLY A 121 -2.61 9.15 6.14
CA GLY A 121 -2.46 10.44 6.81
C GLY A 121 -3.73 11.29 6.89
N ASP A 122 -4.31 11.57 5.73
CA ASP A 122 -5.52 12.41 5.62
C ASP A 122 -6.81 11.61 5.91
N ARG A 123 -6.71 10.27 6.02
CA ARG A 123 -7.80 9.34 6.36
C ARG A 123 -8.95 9.42 5.36
N ARG A 124 -8.63 9.27 4.08
CA ARG A 124 -9.60 9.43 2.97
C ARG A 124 -9.24 8.59 1.75
N ILE A 125 -10.24 8.37 0.91
CA ILE A 125 -10.06 8.08 -0.51
C ILE A 125 -10.00 9.41 -1.26
N SER A 126 -9.02 9.58 -2.13
CA SER A 126 -8.96 10.72 -3.05
C SER A 126 -8.71 10.29 -4.48
N ARG A 127 -8.84 11.25 -5.40
CA ARG A 127 -8.54 11.11 -6.81
C ARG A 127 -7.67 12.26 -7.30
N LEU A 128 -6.77 11.99 -8.24
CA LEU A 128 -5.95 12.96 -8.95
C LEU A 128 -6.40 12.94 -10.40
N SER A 129 -7.00 14.05 -10.83
CA SER A 129 -7.47 14.17 -12.20
C SER A 129 -6.31 14.28 -13.18
N LYS A 130 -6.53 13.87 -14.43
CA LYS A 130 -5.54 13.97 -15.53
C LYS A 130 -4.97 15.38 -15.72
N ASN A 131 -5.78 16.41 -15.44
CA ASN A 131 -5.38 17.81 -15.62
C ASN A 131 -4.63 18.39 -14.41
N GLY A 132 -4.30 17.56 -13.41
CA GLY A 132 -3.72 17.98 -12.15
C GLY A 132 -4.79 18.50 -11.18
N GLY A 133 -4.75 18.02 -9.94
CA GLY A 133 -5.70 18.38 -8.89
C GLY A 133 -6.16 17.16 -8.12
N LYS A 134 -5.79 17.11 -6.85
CA LYS A 134 -6.18 16.05 -5.90
C LYS A 134 -7.47 16.46 -5.19
N MET A 135 -8.48 15.59 -5.24
CA MET A 135 -9.81 15.83 -4.69
C MET A 135 -10.23 14.67 -3.79
N THR A 136 -10.81 14.98 -2.63
CA THR A 136 -11.43 13.96 -1.77
C THR A 136 -12.61 13.30 -2.51
N VAL A 137 -12.62 11.97 -2.54
CA VAL A 137 -13.76 11.16 -2.99
C VAL A 137 -14.65 10.81 -1.81
N ALA A 138 -14.06 10.35 -0.71
CA ALA A 138 -14.75 10.12 0.55
C ALA A 138 -13.76 10.23 1.73
N ASP A 139 -14.15 10.88 2.82
CA ASP A 139 -13.36 10.98 4.05
C ASP A 139 -14.15 10.57 5.31
N ARG A 140 -15.43 10.22 5.17
CA ARG A 140 -16.32 9.90 6.29
C ARG A 140 -17.34 8.81 5.97
N PHE A 141 -17.75 8.11 7.01
CA PHE A 141 -18.93 7.25 7.06
C PHE A 141 -19.79 7.66 8.27
N GLU A 142 -21.07 7.96 8.04
CA GLU A 142 -22.01 8.39 9.09
C GLU A 142 -21.46 9.54 9.97
N GLY A 143 -20.79 10.50 9.34
CA GLY A 143 -20.19 11.67 9.99
C GLY A 143 -18.83 11.41 10.67
N LYS A 144 -18.42 10.15 10.82
CA LYS A 144 -17.14 9.74 11.41
C LYS A 144 -16.06 9.59 10.35
N ARG A 145 -14.83 10.03 10.66
CA ARG A 145 -13.67 9.80 9.79
C ARG A 145 -13.34 8.32 9.68
N PHE A 146 -12.89 7.89 8.51
CA PHE A 146 -12.28 6.57 8.31
C PHE A 146 -11.08 6.36 9.23
N ASN A 147 -10.69 5.12 9.47
CA ASN A 147 -9.48 4.81 10.23
C ASN A 147 -8.24 5.24 9.46
N SER A 148 -7.92 4.50 8.41
CA SER A 148 -6.82 4.72 7.47
C SER A 148 -7.02 3.78 6.28
N PRO A 149 -7.75 4.23 5.23
CA PRO A 149 -8.01 3.39 4.06
C PRO A 149 -6.74 2.76 3.52
N ASN A 150 -6.76 1.45 3.26
CA ASN A 150 -5.55 0.68 2.99
C ASN A 150 -5.43 0.25 1.53
N ASP A 151 -6.45 -0.42 0.99
CA ASP A 151 -6.46 -0.84 -0.42
C ASP A 151 -7.82 -0.60 -1.08
N ILE A 152 -7.84 -0.52 -2.42
CA ILE A 152 -9.02 -0.14 -3.21
C ILE A 152 -9.12 -0.92 -4.52
N ALA A 153 -10.31 -1.44 -4.80
CA ALA A 153 -10.69 -2.07 -6.06
C ALA A 153 -11.77 -1.25 -6.79
N VAL A 154 -11.61 -1.13 -8.10
CA VAL A 154 -12.55 -0.42 -8.99
C VAL A 154 -13.38 -1.43 -9.75
N HIS A 155 -14.70 -1.33 -9.64
CA HIS A 155 -15.62 -2.15 -10.41
C HIS A 155 -15.87 -1.55 -11.80
N PRO A 156 -16.16 -2.38 -12.83
CA PRO A 156 -16.41 -1.88 -14.19
C PRO A 156 -17.54 -0.85 -14.34
N ASP A 157 -18.48 -0.79 -13.39
CA ASP A 157 -19.53 0.24 -13.38
C ASP A 157 -19.13 1.58 -12.71
N GLY A 158 -17.91 1.67 -12.20
CA GLY A 158 -17.38 2.85 -11.50
C GLY A 158 -17.54 2.82 -9.97
N THR A 159 -18.19 1.79 -9.41
CA THR A 159 -18.26 1.58 -7.96
C THR A 159 -16.86 1.28 -7.40
N LEU A 160 -16.55 1.87 -6.25
CA LEU A 160 -15.28 1.64 -5.55
C LEU A 160 -15.51 0.75 -4.33
N PHE A 161 -14.59 -0.17 -4.07
CA PHE A 161 -14.56 -1.00 -2.88
C PHE A 161 -13.23 -0.78 -2.17
N PHE A 162 -13.22 -0.52 -0.88
CA PHE A 162 -11.98 -0.27 -0.15
C PHE A 162 -12.01 -0.86 1.26
N THR A 163 -10.81 -1.06 1.81
CA THR A 163 -10.61 -1.55 3.18
C THR A 163 -10.15 -0.42 4.09
N ASP A 164 -10.60 -0.43 5.33
CA ASP A 164 -10.31 0.62 6.32
C ASP A 164 -9.82 0.01 7.66
N PRO A 165 -8.64 -0.61 7.66
CA PRO A 165 -7.96 -1.02 8.88
C PRO A 165 -7.39 0.22 9.61
N ILE A 166 -6.74 0.01 10.75
CA ILE A 166 -6.16 1.08 11.58
C ILE A 166 -4.63 1.17 11.49
N TYR A 167 -3.99 0.56 10.48
CA TYR A 167 -2.53 0.52 10.35
C TYR A 167 -1.92 1.92 10.30
N GLY A 168 -2.50 2.78 9.47
CA GLY A 168 -2.09 4.18 9.34
C GLY A 168 -2.41 5.08 10.54
N LEU A 169 -3.15 4.63 11.56
CA LEU A 169 -3.39 5.47 12.73
C LEU A 169 -2.14 5.50 13.63
N PRO A 170 -1.66 6.68 14.09
CA PRO A 170 -0.40 6.82 14.83
C PRO A 170 -0.28 5.91 16.06
N LYS A 171 -1.36 5.69 16.80
CA LYS A 171 -1.41 4.75 17.94
C LYS A 171 -2.39 3.59 17.73
N ARG A 172 -2.76 3.30 16.46
CA ARG A 172 -3.60 2.18 16.05
C ARG A 172 -4.89 2.08 16.88
N GLU A 173 -5.08 0.99 17.63
CA GLU A 173 -6.28 0.72 18.41
C GLU A 173 -6.50 1.77 19.49
N ASN A 174 -5.40 2.31 20.03
CA ASN A 174 -5.36 3.27 21.12
C ASN A 174 -5.25 4.72 20.62
N ASP A 175 -5.45 4.95 19.32
CA ASP A 175 -5.39 6.30 18.77
C ASP A 175 -6.57 7.15 19.25
N PRO A 176 -6.33 8.27 19.95
CA PRO A 176 -7.41 9.09 20.48
C PRO A 176 -8.21 9.80 19.39
N THR A 177 -7.71 9.83 18.15
CA THR A 177 -8.40 10.43 17.00
C THR A 177 -9.26 9.41 16.25
N ARG A 178 -9.23 8.13 16.63
CA ARG A 178 -10.05 7.08 16.03
C ARG A 178 -11.54 7.35 16.29
N GLU A 179 -12.35 7.32 15.25
CA GLU A 179 -13.79 7.64 15.32
C GLU A 179 -14.68 6.42 15.06
N LEU A 180 -14.21 5.47 14.25
CA LEU A 180 -14.83 4.16 14.02
C LEU A 180 -14.22 3.15 15.00
N ASP A 181 -15.05 2.52 15.81
CA ASP A 181 -14.66 1.51 16.80
C ASP A 181 -14.43 0.11 16.18
N PHE A 182 -14.51 0.00 14.86
CA PHE A 182 -14.27 -1.22 14.07
C PHE A 182 -13.34 -0.94 12.88
N CYS A 183 -12.81 -2.01 12.27
CA CYS A 183 -12.23 -2.00 10.93
C CYS A 183 -13.31 -2.46 9.93
N GLY A 184 -13.35 -1.90 8.73
CA GLY A 184 -14.45 -2.15 7.80
C GLY A 184 -14.02 -2.37 6.35
N VAL A 185 -14.90 -3.01 5.60
CA VAL A 185 -14.89 -3.01 4.13
C VAL A 185 -16.05 -2.16 3.66
N PHE A 186 -15.77 -1.20 2.79
CA PHE A 186 -16.72 -0.20 2.36
C PHE A 186 -16.90 -0.20 0.85
N ARG A 187 -18.06 0.32 0.42
CA ARG A 187 -18.40 0.60 -0.97
C ARG A 187 -18.68 2.09 -1.14
N ILE A 188 -18.16 2.71 -2.19
CA ILE A 188 -18.55 4.04 -2.66
C ILE A 188 -19.28 3.85 -3.98
N ALA A 189 -20.59 4.12 -4.00
CA ALA A 189 -21.38 4.10 -5.22
C ALA A 189 -21.04 5.30 -6.13
N THR A 190 -21.44 5.26 -7.39
CA THR A 190 -21.15 6.31 -8.39
C THR A 190 -21.80 7.67 -8.08
N ASP A 191 -22.81 7.71 -7.21
CA ASP A 191 -23.41 8.93 -6.66
C ASP A 191 -22.65 9.48 -5.44
N GLY A 192 -21.56 8.83 -5.03
CA GLY A 192 -20.74 9.18 -3.86
C GLY A 192 -21.23 8.56 -2.55
N LYS A 193 -22.31 7.77 -2.54
CA LYS A 193 -22.81 7.16 -1.30
C LYS A 193 -21.86 6.09 -0.78
N VAL A 194 -21.35 6.32 0.44
CA VAL A 194 -20.55 5.34 1.19
C VAL A 194 -21.47 4.35 1.92
N THR A 195 -21.18 3.06 1.83
CA THR A 195 -21.91 1.97 2.51
C THR A 195 -20.91 1.01 3.16
N LEU A 196 -21.11 0.67 4.44
CA LEU A 196 -20.39 -0.42 5.10
C LEU A 196 -20.90 -1.77 4.57
N LEU A 197 -19.99 -2.61 4.06
CA LEU A 197 -20.32 -3.95 3.58
C LEU A 197 -20.16 -5.00 4.68
N THR A 198 -19.06 -4.95 5.41
CA THR A 198 -18.82 -5.83 6.57
C THR A 198 -17.83 -5.20 7.53
N LYS A 199 -17.94 -5.58 8.80
CA LYS A 199 -17.01 -5.29 9.89
C LYS A 199 -16.55 -6.56 10.62
N GLU A 200 -16.78 -7.72 10.01
CA GLU A 200 -16.46 -9.03 10.58
C GLU A 200 -15.00 -9.44 10.35
N ILE A 201 -14.31 -8.72 9.45
CA ILE A 201 -12.89 -8.90 9.17
C ILE A 201 -12.10 -7.98 10.10
N GLU A 202 -11.22 -8.55 10.92
CA GLU A 202 -10.52 -7.78 11.96
C GLU A 202 -9.46 -6.83 11.39
N ARG A 203 -8.73 -7.26 10.35
CA ARG A 203 -7.76 -6.45 9.61
C ARG A 203 -7.96 -6.61 8.10
N PRO A 204 -9.02 -6.02 7.54
CA PRO A 204 -9.21 -6.03 6.10
C PRO A 204 -8.05 -5.26 5.46
N ASN A 205 -7.38 -5.90 4.50
CA ASN A 205 -6.17 -5.39 3.87
C ASN A 205 -6.37 -5.36 2.35
N GLY A 206 -5.67 -6.20 1.58
CA GLY A 206 -5.84 -6.28 0.13
C GLY A 206 -7.27 -6.59 -0.30
N VAL A 207 -7.73 -5.93 -1.37
CA VAL A 207 -9.08 -6.11 -1.93
C VAL A 207 -9.05 -6.23 -3.45
N ALA A 208 -9.78 -7.20 -4.00
CA ALA A 208 -9.83 -7.44 -5.43
C ALA A 208 -11.21 -7.96 -5.87
N LEU A 209 -11.57 -7.70 -7.13
CA LEU A 209 -12.79 -8.22 -7.74
C LEU A 209 -12.48 -9.43 -8.62
N SER A 210 -13.41 -10.39 -8.69
CA SER A 210 -13.38 -11.41 -9.74
C SER A 210 -13.47 -10.77 -11.12
N ALA A 211 -13.00 -11.49 -12.15
CA ALA A 211 -13.02 -11.00 -13.54
C ALA A 211 -14.44 -10.63 -14.03
N ASP A 212 -15.48 -11.28 -13.51
CA ASP A 212 -16.88 -10.97 -13.81
C ASP A 212 -17.51 -9.91 -12.88
N GLY A 213 -16.74 -9.37 -11.94
CA GLY A 213 -17.16 -8.33 -10.99
C GLY A 213 -18.12 -8.80 -9.89
N LYS A 214 -18.50 -10.08 -9.85
CA LYS A 214 -19.54 -10.59 -8.94
C LYS A 214 -19.04 -11.00 -7.56
N THR A 215 -17.73 -11.19 -7.41
CA THR A 215 -17.10 -11.60 -6.15
C THR A 215 -16.09 -10.55 -5.73
N LEU A 216 -16.17 -10.12 -4.47
CA LEU A 216 -15.15 -9.30 -3.82
C LEU A 216 -14.31 -10.20 -2.91
N TYR A 217 -13.01 -10.30 -3.20
CA TYR A 217 -12.03 -10.94 -2.35
C TYR A 217 -11.43 -9.91 -1.41
N VAL A 218 -11.35 -10.23 -0.12
CA VAL A 218 -10.75 -9.36 0.89
C VAL A 218 -9.80 -10.18 1.74
N ALA A 219 -8.54 -9.76 1.82
CA ALA A 219 -7.56 -10.37 2.69
C ALA A 219 -7.78 -9.94 4.15
N ASN A 220 -7.57 -10.87 5.07
CA ASN A 220 -7.47 -10.57 6.50
C ASN A 220 -6.01 -10.74 6.93
N SER A 221 -5.36 -9.64 7.32
CA SER A 221 -3.95 -9.65 7.75
C SER A 221 -3.81 -9.64 9.28
N HIS A 222 -4.85 -10.10 9.99
CA HIS A 222 -4.71 -10.41 11.40
C HIS A 222 -3.91 -11.72 11.54
N GLY A 223 -2.82 -11.67 12.31
CA GLY A 223 -2.00 -12.84 12.65
C GLY A 223 -2.64 -13.70 13.73
#